data_AF-A0A1V4S2P8-F1
#
_entry.id   AF-A0A1V4S2P8-F1
#
_cell.length_a   1.000
_cell.length_b   1.000
_cell.length_c   1.000
_cell.angle_alpha   90.00
_cell.angle_beta   90.00
_cell.angle_gamma   90.00
#
_symmetry.space_group_name_H-M   'P 1'
#
loop_
_entity.id
_entity.type
_entity.pdbx_description
1 polymer ?
#
loop_
_entity_poly.entity_id
_entity_poly.type
_entity_poly.pdbx_seq_one_letter_code
_entity_poly.pdbx_strand_id
1 'polypeptide(L)'
;MKKKIGSPKKYEPYQAPVFFVGLFYVLLVVWTAICILMIGSKAIHTGWPLFQLFMIAFVLGYTWYFSLGISYRIIIDDGSRIELTSFRRVIRVDVVDVSMVEGPRFAVIPYGFIKFRLEREKAYLFCCITDPILQKNLQELRTTNREMKFKGL
;
A
#
# COMPACT_ATOMS: atom_id res chain seq x y z
N MET A 1 -31.16 25.82 19.68
CA MET A 1 -30.00 25.02 20.15
C MET A 1 -28.92 25.02 19.08
N LYS A 2 -27.84 25.80 19.25
CA LYS A 2 -26.67 25.79 18.36
C LYS A 2 -25.90 24.49 18.63
N LYS A 3 -25.92 23.57 17.66
CA LYS A 3 -25.12 22.34 17.67
C LYS A 3 -23.65 22.76 17.73
N LYS A 4 -22.97 22.50 18.85
CA LYS A 4 -21.51 22.68 18.94
C LYS A 4 -20.88 21.76 17.89
N ILE A 5 -20.41 22.35 16.79
CA ILE A 5 -19.51 21.69 15.86
C ILE A 5 -18.24 21.45 16.67
N GLY A 6 -18.07 20.22 17.15
CA GLY A 6 -16.83 19.80 17.80
C GLY A 6 -15.67 20.08 16.86
N SER A 7 -14.60 20.65 17.39
CA SER A 7 -13.33 20.78 16.67
C SER A 7 -12.97 19.42 16.04
N PRO A 8 -12.56 19.38 14.76
CA PRO A 8 -12.28 18.13 14.07
C PRO A 8 -11.21 17.36 14.83
N LYS A 9 -11.51 16.12 15.24
CA LYS A 9 -10.52 15.26 15.87
C LYS A 9 -9.57 14.81 14.77
N LYS A 10 -8.39 15.45 14.71
CA LYS A 10 -7.30 15.00 13.86
C LYS A 10 -6.70 13.74 14.48
N TYR A 11 -6.88 12.61 13.79
CA TYR A 11 -6.30 11.36 14.23
C TYR A 11 -4.80 11.34 13.96
N GLU A 12 -4.06 10.59 14.79
CA GLU A 12 -2.62 10.48 14.62
C GLU A 12 -2.31 9.76 13.31
N PRO A 13 -1.46 10.37 12.45
CA PRO A 13 -1.10 9.77 11.18
C PRO A 13 -0.28 8.51 11.45
N TYR A 14 -0.74 7.36 10.93
CA TYR A 14 0.07 6.16 10.95
C TYR A 14 1.09 6.22 9.81
N GLN A 15 2.35 5.98 10.14
CA GLN A 15 3.45 5.89 9.19
C GLN A 15 4.11 4.52 9.31
N ALA A 16 4.21 3.84 8.18
CA ALA A 16 4.93 2.59 8.07
C ALA A 16 6.38 2.76 8.52
N PRO A 17 6.97 1.76 9.20
CA PRO A 17 8.35 1.85 9.60
C PRO A 17 9.27 2.03 8.38
N VAL A 18 10.00 3.15 8.34
CA VAL A 18 10.84 3.56 7.20
C VAL A 18 11.86 2.50 6.83
N PHE A 19 12.38 1.78 7.83
CA PHE A 19 13.33 0.69 7.63
C PHE A 19 12.78 -0.41 6.71
N PHE A 20 11.55 -0.88 6.95
CA PHE A 20 10.96 -1.96 6.16
C PHE A 20 10.57 -1.50 4.76
N VAL A 21 10.07 -0.26 4.65
CA VAL A 21 9.81 0.36 3.35
C VAL A 21 11.11 0.46 2.56
N GLY A 22 12.18 0.95 3.18
CA GLY A 22 13.52 1.01 2.59
C GLY A 22 14.03 -0.36 2.15
N LEU A 23 13.94 -1.37 3.02
CA LEU A 23 14.35 -2.75 2.72
C LEU A 23 13.59 -3.31 1.51
N PHE A 24 12.28 -3.07 1.42
CA PHE A 24 11.49 -3.49 0.26
C PHE A 24 12.00 -2.87 -1.05
N TYR A 25 12.29 -1.57 -1.07
CA TYR A 25 12.80 -0.90 -2.27
C TYR A 25 14.25 -1.28 -2.60
N VAL A 26 15.09 -1.53 -1.58
CA VAL A 26 16.44 -2.07 -1.78
C VAL A 26 16.36 -3.45 -2.43
N LEU A 27 15.51 -4.35 -1.92
CA LEU A 27 15.29 -5.67 -2.51
C LEU A 27 14.74 -5.55 -3.94
N LEU A 28 13.85 -4.61 -4.21
CA LEU A 28 13.32 -4.35 -5.56
C LEU A 28 14.43 -3.92 -6.54
N VAL A 29 15.34 -3.05 -6.11
CA VAL A 29 16.51 -2.62 -6.91
C VAL A 29 17.46 -3.80 -7.15
N VAL A 30 17.82 -4.54 -6.10
CA VAL A 30 18.71 -5.70 -6.19
C VAL A 30 18.12 -6.76 -7.12
N TRP A 31 16.83 -7.06 -6.97
CA TRP A 31 16.11 -7.97 -7.85
C TRP A 31 16.13 -7.50 -9.31
N THR A 32 15.87 -6.21 -9.55
CA THR A 32 15.93 -5.63 -10.89
C THR A 32 17.32 -5.75 -11.50
N ALA A 33 18.38 -5.49 -10.73
CA ALA A 33 19.76 -5.66 -11.17
C ALA A 33 20.08 -7.12 -11.52
N ILE A 34 19.66 -8.07 -10.69
CA ILE A 34 19.82 -9.50 -10.96
C ILE A 34 19.12 -9.89 -12.26
N CYS A 35 17.87 -9.44 -12.46
CA CYS A 35 17.14 -9.70 -13.71
C CYS A 35 17.90 -9.15 -14.93
N ILE A 36 18.38 -7.91 -14.86
CA ILE A 36 19.13 -7.29 -15.97
C ILE A 36 20.43 -8.06 -16.24
N LEU A 37 21.17 -8.45 -15.21
CA LEU A 37 22.42 -9.22 -15.35
C LEU A 37 22.19 -10.61 -15.95
N MET A 38 21.20 -11.36 -15.44
CA MET A 38 20.87 -12.71 -15.94
C MET A 38 20.35 -12.68 -17.37
N ILE A 39 19.56 -11.67 -17.72
CA ILE A 39 19.04 -11.50 -19.09
C ILE A 39 20.17 -11.07 -20.02
N GLY A 40 21.00 -10.12 -19.58
CA GLY A 40 22.12 -9.62 -20.36
C GLY A 40 23.14 -10.70 -20.70
N SER A 41 23.50 -11.55 -19.74
CA SER A 41 24.44 -12.65 -19.97
C SER A 41 23.91 -13.66 -21.00
N LYS A 42 22.62 -14.03 -20.93
CA LYS A 42 22.00 -14.96 -21.88
C LYS A 42 21.89 -14.35 -23.28
N ALA A 43 21.58 -13.07 -23.37
CA ALA A 43 21.31 -12.39 -24.63
C ALA A 43 22.58 -12.05 -25.43
N ILE A 44 23.76 -12.03 -24.79
CA ILE A 44 25.06 -11.96 -25.49
C ILE A 44 25.31 -13.23 -26.34
N HIS A 45 24.83 -14.39 -25.90
CA HIS A 45 25.07 -15.66 -26.61
C HIS A 45 24.07 -15.95 -27.74
N THR A 46 22.85 -15.40 -27.68
CA THR A 46 21.76 -15.77 -28.61
C THR A 46 21.26 -14.60 -29.47
N GLY A 47 21.81 -13.39 -29.27
CA GLY A 47 21.28 -12.15 -29.83
C GLY A 47 20.05 -11.65 -29.06
N TRP A 48 19.75 -10.35 -29.16
CA TRP A 48 18.61 -9.72 -28.47
C TRP A 48 17.41 -9.63 -29.44
N PRO A 49 16.45 -10.58 -29.43
CA PRO A 49 15.21 -10.38 -30.15
C PRO A 49 14.47 -9.17 -29.56
N LEU A 50 14.22 -8.15 -30.39
CA LEU A 50 13.63 -6.86 -30.00
C LEU A 50 12.33 -7.01 -29.21
N PHE A 51 11.54 -8.05 -29.53
CA PHE A 51 10.30 -8.37 -28.84
C PHE A 51 10.50 -8.83 -27.38
N GLN A 52 11.50 -9.68 -27.14
CA GLN A 52 11.80 -10.18 -25.78
C GLN A 52 12.26 -9.04 -24.88
N LEU A 53 13.08 -8.15 -25.44
CA LEU A 53 13.51 -6.89 -24.86
C LEU A 53 12.34 -6.04 -24.35
N PHE A 54 11.39 -5.80 -25.25
CA PHE A 54 10.20 -5.01 -24.97
C PHE A 54 9.37 -5.67 -23.86
N MET A 55 9.18 -6.98 -23.92
CA MET A 55 8.43 -7.72 -22.90
C MET A 55 9.08 -7.59 -21.51
N ILE A 56 10.41 -7.70 -21.43
CA ILE A 56 11.15 -7.54 -20.17
C ILE A 56 11.02 -6.12 -19.64
N ALA A 57 11.25 -5.11 -20.49
CA ALA A 57 11.11 -3.71 -20.12
C ALA A 57 9.68 -3.40 -19.63
N PHE A 58 8.67 -3.96 -20.29
CA PHE A 58 7.27 -3.84 -19.91
C PHE A 58 7.01 -4.45 -18.53
N VAL A 59 7.47 -5.68 -18.28
CA VAL A 59 7.28 -6.36 -16.98
C VAL A 59 8.00 -5.60 -15.86
N LEU A 60 9.25 -5.16 -16.08
CA LEU A 60 10.00 -4.39 -15.09
C LEU A 60 9.32 -3.05 -14.81
N GLY A 61 8.94 -2.31 -15.85
CA GLY A 61 8.23 -1.04 -15.73
C GLY A 61 6.90 -1.20 -14.99
N TYR A 62 6.12 -2.22 -15.32
CA TYR A 62 4.86 -2.52 -14.65
C TYR A 62 5.06 -2.91 -13.18
N THR A 63 6.07 -3.71 -12.89
CA THR A 63 6.42 -4.11 -11.51
C THR A 63 6.76 -2.87 -10.67
N TRP A 64 7.66 -2.01 -11.18
CA TRP A 64 8.01 -0.76 -10.50
C TRP A 64 6.81 0.18 -10.34
N TYR A 65 5.98 0.31 -11.37
CA TYR A 65 4.79 1.14 -11.34
C TYR A 65 3.80 0.70 -10.24
N PHE A 66 3.64 -0.61 -10.04
CA PHE A 66 2.81 -1.15 -8.96
C PHE A 66 3.49 -1.00 -7.59
N SER A 67 4.78 -1.30 -7.49
CA SER A 67 5.54 -1.17 -6.24
C SER A 67 5.52 0.25 -5.69
N LEU A 68 5.69 1.26 -6.55
CA LEU A 68 5.63 2.68 -6.15
C LEU A 68 4.21 3.14 -5.76
N GLY A 69 3.18 2.39 -6.14
CA GLY A 69 1.79 2.61 -5.75
C GLY A 69 1.47 2.09 -4.34
N ILE A 70 2.39 1.38 -3.68
CA ILE A 70 2.22 0.91 -2.32
C ILE A 70 2.31 2.11 -1.37
N SER A 71 1.26 2.30 -0.58
CA SER A 71 1.16 3.36 0.41
C SER A 71 1.97 3.02 1.64
N TYR A 72 2.64 4.01 2.22
CA TYR A 72 3.43 3.88 3.44
C TYR A 72 2.88 4.75 4.58
N ARG A 73 1.85 5.56 4.33
CA ARG A 73 1.24 6.42 5.34
C ARG A 73 -0.27 6.46 5.15
N ILE A 74 -1.01 6.45 6.25
CA ILE A 74 -2.46 6.63 6.29
C ILE A 74 -2.80 7.73 7.29
N ILE A 75 -3.68 8.64 6.88
CA ILE A 75 -4.24 9.70 7.73
C ILE A 75 -5.76 9.56 7.67
N ILE A 76 -6.41 9.59 8.82
CA ILE A 76 -7.87 9.63 8.92
C ILE A 76 -8.26 11.05 9.36
N ASP A 77 -9.08 11.72 8.57
CA ASP A 77 -9.53 13.08 8.83
C ASP A 77 -10.99 13.06 9.34
N ASP A 78 -11.15 13.38 10.64
CA ASP A 78 -12.42 13.49 11.38
C ASP A 78 -13.42 12.33 11.17
N GLY A 79 -12.92 11.15 10.80
CA GLY A 79 -13.70 9.94 10.51
C GLY A 79 -14.45 9.96 9.18
N SER A 80 -14.36 11.05 8.41
CA SER A 80 -15.05 11.17 7.11
C SER A 80 -14.17 10.75 5.94
N ARG A 81 -12.85 11.00 6.03
CA ARG A 81 -11.91 10.82 4.92
C ARG A 81 -10.67 10.04 5.34
N ILE A 82 -10.15 9.29 4.38
CA ILE A 82 -8.89 8.57 4.47
C ILE A 82 -7.96 9.12 3.40
N GLU A 83 -6.74 9.46 3.82
CA GLU A 83 -5.64 9.80 2.93
C GLU A 83 -4.56 8.72 3.00
N LEU A 84 -4.33 8.03 1.88
CA LEU A 84 -3.28 7.04 1.71
C LEU A 84 -2.16 7.65 0.86
N THR A 85 -0.98 7.79 1.43
CA THR A 85 0.20 8.33 0.72
C THR A 85 1.11 7.20 0.28
N SER A 86 1.42 7.19 -1.03
CA SER A 86 2.43 6.35 -1.67
C SER A 86 3.53 7.21 -2.29
N PHE A 87 4.61 6.59 -2.77
CA PHE A 87 5.66 7.32 -3.50
C PHE A 87 5.15 7.89 -4.83
N ARG A 88 4.17 7.22 -5.44
CA ARG A 88 3.61 7.62 -6.73
C ARG A 88 2.49 8.65 -6.61
N ARG A 89 1.61 8.52 -5.61
CA ARG A 89 0.39 9.33 -5.50
C ARG A 89 -0.16 9.39 -4.07
N VAL A 90 -1.00 10.38 -3.83
CA VAL A 90 -1.84 10.50 -2.64
C VAL A 90 -3.26 10.15 -3.03
N ILE A 91 -3.86 9.15 -2.39
CA ILE A 91 -5.24 8.72 -2.61
C ILE A 91 -6.08 9.30 -1.48
N ARG A 92 -7.10 10.08 -1.81
CA ARG A 92 -8.08 10.63 -0.86
C ARG A 92 -9.43 10.03 -1.18
N VAL A 93 -10.02 9.36 -0.20
CA VAL A 93 -11.30 8.65 -0.34
C VAL A 93 -12.14 8.87 0.90
N ASP A 94 -13.45 8.96 0.72
CA ASP A 94 -14.37 8.99 1.84
C ASP A 94 -14.45 7.60 2.49
N VAL A 95 -14.61 7.53 3.81
CA VAL A 95 -14.62 6.27 4.58
C VAL A 95 -15.76 5.34 4.13
N VAL A 96 -16.84 5.91 3.61
CA VAL A 96 -18.01 5.19 3.08
C VAL A 96 -17.65 4.40 1.81
N ASP A 97 -16.71 4.88 1.01
CA ASP A 97 -16.30 4.24 -0.25
C ASP A 97 -15.38 3.04 -0.03
N VAL A 98 -14.97 2.80 1.23
CA VAL A 98 -14.13 1.67 1.61
C VAL A 98 -15.01 0.45 1.92
N SER A 99 -15.17 -0.40 0.92
CA SER A 99 -16.00 -1.61 1.02
C SER A 99 -15.41 -2.72 1.90
N MET A 100 -14.07 -2.85 1.93
CA MET A 100 -13.41 -3.96 2.62
C MET A 100 -11.95 -3.65 2.95
N VAL A 101 -11.50 -4.13 4.10
CA VAL A 101 -10.10 -4.12 4.53
C VAL A 101 -9.65 -5.57 4.72
N GLU A 102 -8.67 -6.00 3.93
CA GLU A 102 -8.05 -7.31 4.06
C GLU A 102 -6.68 -7.17 4.74
N GLY A 103 -6.53 -7.80 5.90
CA GLY A 103 -5.24 -7.95 6.56
C GLY A 103 -4.36 -8.98 5.85
N PRO A 104 -3.05 -8.99 6.14
CA PRO A 104 -2.13 -9.96 5.57
C PRO A 104 -2.53 -11.38 6.01
N ARG A 105 -2.83 -12.24 5.03
CA ARG A 105 -3.26 -13.63 5.27
C ARG A 105 -2.20 -14.51 5.97
N PHE A 106 -0.94 -14.07 5.97
CA PHE A 106 0.17 -14.78 6.60
C PHE A 106 0.60 -14.03 7.87
N ALA A 107 -0.10 -14.27 8.98
CA ALA A 107 0.13 -13.63 10.27
C ALA A 107 1.36 -14.15 11.04
N VAL A 108 2.31 -14.82 10.37
CA VAL A 108 3.55 -15.30 11.00
C VAL A 108 4.51 -14.13 11.26
N ILE A 109 4.44 -13.09 10.44
CA ILE A 109 5.27 -11.90 10.55
C ILE A 109 4.35 -10.71 10.87
N PRO A 110 4.66 -9.87 11.89
CA PRO A 110 3.81 -8.75 12.27
C PRO A 110 3.79 -7.62 11.23
N TYR A 111 4.56 -7.75 10.15
CA TYR A 111 4.65 -6.80 9.04
C TYR A 111 4.00 -7.37 7.79
N GLY A 112 3.22 -6.54 7.10
CA GLY A 112 2.57 -6.97 5.87
C GLY A 112 1.91 -5.84 5.11
N PHE A 113 1.05 -6.24 4.17
CA PHE A 113 0.26 -5.32 3.37
C PHE A 113 -1.20 -5.46 3.77
N ILE A 114 -1.80 -4.35 4.23
CA ILE A 114 -3.25 -4.24 4.33
C ILE A 114 -3.77 -3.76 2.99
N LYS A 115 -4.76 -4.47 2.47
CA LYS A 115 -5.41 -4.12 1.21
C LYS A 115 -6.75 -3.46 1.50
N PHE A 116 -6.87 -2.21 1.09
CA PHE A 116 -8.11 -1.45 1.07
C PHE A 116 -8.80 -1.65 -0.28
N ARG A 117 -10.03 -2.15 -0.25
CA ARG A 117 -10.89 -2.25 -1.42
C ARG A 117 -11.81 -1.04 -1.45
N LEU A 118 -11.46 -0.09 -2.32
CA LEU A 118 -12.24 1.11 -2.61
C LEU A 118 -13.22 0.78 -3.75
N GLU A 119 -14.24 1.63 -3.93
CA GLU A 119 -15.23 1.42 -5.01
C GLU A 119 -14.58 1.30 -6.40
N ARG A 120 -13.59 2.16 -6.68
CA ARG A 120 -12.96 2.29 -8.01
C ARG A 120 -11.56 1.70 -8.11
N GLU A 121 -10.90 1.44 -6.98
CA GLU A 121 -9.51 0.98 -6.98
C GLU A 121 -9.14 0.14 -5.75
N LYS A 122 -7.97 -0.50 -5.82
CA LYS A 122 -7.39 -1.23 -4.70
C LYS A 122 -6.17 -0.46 -4.24
N ALA A 123 -6.10 -0.16 -2.94
CA ALA A 123 -4.93 0.46 -2.34
C ALA A 123 -4.26 -0.52 -1.37
N TYR A 124 -2.93 -0.54 -1.37
CA TYR A 124 -2.14 -1.38 -0.48
C TYR A 124 -1.38 -0.47 0.47
N LEU A 125 -1.48 -0.73 1.76
CA LEU A 125 -0.74 -0.03 2.81
C LEU A 125 0.27 -1.00 3.40
N PHE A 126 1.54 -0.63 3.37
CA PHE A 126 2.56 -1.32 4.14
C PHE A 126 2.37 -1.01 5.62
N CYS A 127 2.30 -2.04 6.48
CA CYS A 127 2.04 -1.80 7.88
C CYS A 127 2.58 -2.86 8.84
N CYS A 128 2.68 -2.46 10.12
CA CYS A 128 2.90 -3.34 11.25
C CYS A 128 1.56 -3.58 11.97
N ILE A 129 1.03 -4.81 11.96
CA ILE A 129 -0.30 -5.16 12.51
C ILE A 129 -0.34 -4.97 14.02
N THR A 130 0.80 -5.11 14.70
CA THR A 130 0.93 -4.92 16.15
C THR A 130 1.05 -3.45 16.54
N ASP A 131 1.09 -2.52 15.58
CA ASP A 131 1.17 -1.10 15.86
C ASP A 131 -0.15 -0.59 16.48
N PRO A 132 -0.12 0.00 17.68
CA PRO A 132 -1.33 0.43 18.38
C PRO A 132 -2.04 1.60 17.68
N ILE A 133 -1.30 2.45 16.95
CA ILE A 133 -1.86 3.57 16.19
C ILE A 133 -2.66 3.02 15.01
N LEU A 134 -2.08 2.05 14.29
CA LEU A 134 -2.79 1.38 13.21
C LEU A 134 -4.05 0.67 13.69
N GLN A 135 -3.97 -0.10 14.78
CA GLN A 135 -5.12 -0.82 15.32
C GLN A 135 -6.25 0.13 15.72
N LYS A 136 -5.91 1.23 16.40
CA LYS A 136 -6.87 2.29 16.75
C LYS A 136 -7.53 2.89 15.52
N ASN A 137 -6.74 3.24 14.51
CA ASN A 137 -7.22 3.78 13.25
C ASN A 137 -8.17 2.81 12.52
N LEU A 138 -7.83 1.52 12.46
CA LEU A 138 -8.69 0.49 11.85
C LEU A 138 -9.98 0.26 12.65
N GLN A 139 -9.91 0.28 13.98
CA GLN A 139 -11.07 0.13 14.84
C GLN A 139 -12.06 1.30 14.67
N GLU A 140 -11.55 2.53 14.53
CA GLU A 140 -12.37 3.70 14.28
C GLU A 140 -12.97 3.74 12.86
N LEU A 141 -12.25 3.24 11.85
CA LEU A 141 -12.82 3.02 10.53
C LEU A 141 -14.00 2.06 10.59
N ARG A 142 -13.90 0.99 11.40
CA ARG A 142 -14.98 0.02 11.62
C ARG A 142 -16.18 0.63 12.35
N THR A 143 -15.96 1.51 13.33
CA THR A 143 -17.07 2.15 14.03
C THR A 143 -17.80 3.17 13.15
N THR A 144 -17.06 3.85 12.27
CA THR A 144 -17.60 4.88 11.38
C THR A 144 -18.33 4.27 10.18
N ASN A 145 -17.78 3.20 9.60
CA ASN A 145 -18.42 2.44 8.52
C ASN A 145 -18.68 1.00 8.96
N ARG A 146 -19.87 0.77 9.52
CA ARG A 146 -20.31 -0.54 10.00
C ARG A 146 -20.53 -1.58 8.90
N GLU A 147 -20.69 -1.16 7.65
CA GLU A 147 -20.86 -2.05 6.50
C GLU A 147 -19.53 -2.59 5.97
N MET A 148 -18.41 -1.99 6.38
CA MET A 148 -17.07 -2.39 5.99
C MET A 148 -16.73 -3.80 6.47
N LYS A 149 -16.33 -4.66 5.53
CA LYS A 149 -15.90 -6.04 5.86
C LYS A 149 -14.42 -6.06 6.23
N PHE A 150 -14.10 -6.74 7.33
CA PHE A 150 -12.72 -7.02 7.74
C PHE A 150 -12.42 -8.50 7.49
N LYS A 151 -11.33 -8.81 6.79
CA LYS A 151 -10.88 -10.18 6.54
C LYS A 151 -9.42 -10.35 6.97
N GLY A 152 -9.15 -11.29 7.88
CA GLY A 152 -7.78 -11.64 8.28
C GLY A 152 -7.06 -10.54 9.07
N LEU A 153 -7.81 -9.85 9.94
CA LEU A 153 -7.31 -8.87 10.91
C LEU A 153 -7.53 -9.39 12.32
#